data_AF-A0A1X4JFV3-F1
#
_entry.id   AF-A0A1X4JFV3-F1
#
_cell.length_a   1.000
_cell.length_b   1.000
_cell.length_c   1.000
_cell.angle_alpha   90.00
_cell.angle_beta   90.00
_cell.angle_gamma   90.00
#
_symmetry.space_group_name_H-M   'P 1'
#
loop_
_entity.id
_entity.type
_entity.pdbx_description
1 polymer ?
#
loop_
_entity_poly.entity_id
_entity_poly.type
_entity_poly.pdbx_seq_one_letter_code
_entity_poly.pdbx_strand_id
1 'polypeptide(L)' 'MLIEEKLTKQELFTTTEKRIADYIRRNIEAAVYMTIEELAKATYTSHSAIIRLCKKNGIQRI' A
#
# COMPACT_ATOMS: atom_id res chain seq x y z
N MET A 1 12.04 -11.61 -2.70
CA MET A 1 10.94 -11.01 -3.50
C MET A 1 10.69 -9.63 -2.93
N LEU A 2 10.99 -8.58 -3.70
CA LEU A 2 10.89 -7.19 -3.23
C LEU A 2 9.41 -6.79 -3.11
N ILE A 3 9.07 -5.93 -2.14
CA ILE A 3 7.71 -5.35 -2.01
C ILE A 3 7.25 -4.71 -3.33
N GLU A 4 8.17 -4.12 -4.09
CA GLU A 4 7.91 -3.52 -5.40
C GLU A 4 7.30 -4.49 -6.40
N GLU A 5 7.78 -5.74 -6.46
CA GLU A 5 7.26 -6.76 -7.38
C GLU A 5 5.82 -7.17 -7.05
N LYS A 6 5.41 -7.05 -5.78
CA LYS A 6 4.04 -7.33 -5.36
C LYS A 6 3.11 -6.17 -5.73
N LEU A 7 3.60 -4.94 -5.62
CA LEU A 7 2.83 -3.73 -5.91
C LEU A 7 2.66 -3.44 -7.41
N THR A 8 3.41 -4.11 -8.30
CA THR A 8 3.23 -3.99 -9.75
C THR A 8 2.11 -4.87 -10.30
N LYS A 9 1.76 -5.98 -9.63
CA LYS A 9 0.68 -6.90 -10.06
C LYS A 9 -0.68 -6.46 -9.52
N GLN A 10 -1.22 -5.38 -10.08
CA GLN A 10 -2.44 -4.73 -9.58
C GLN A 10 -3.76 -5.17 -10.25
N GLU A 11 -3.77 -6.22 -11.07
CA GLU A 11 -4.95 -6.64 -11.85
C GLU A 11 -6.18 -6.91 -10.98
N LEU A 12 -5.96 -7.43 -9.76
CA LEU A 12 -7.01 -7.76 -8.78
C LEU A 12 -7.20 -6.69 -7.71
N PHE A 13 -6.59 -5.51 -7.89
CA PHE A 13 -6.73 -4.40 -6.93
C PHE A 13 -7.98 -3.59 -7.26
N THR A 14 -8.73 -3.25 -6.22
CA THR A 14 -9.73 -2.19 -6.28
C THR A 14 -9.08 -0.85 -6.61
N THR A 15 -9.85 0.12 -7.09
CA THR A 15 -9.34 1.48 -7.36
C THR A 15 -8.62 2.09 -6.16
N THR A 16 -9.15 1.84 -4.96
CA THR A 16 -8.52 2.27 -3.70
C THR A 16 -7.17 1.61 -3.46
N GLU A 17 -7.08 0.29 -3.66
CA GLU A 17 -5.84 -0.46 -3.52
C GLU A 17 -4.78 -0.04 -4.55
N LYS A 18 -5.18 0.24 -5.79
CA LYS A 18 -4.29 0.77 -6.83
C LYS A 18 -3.68 2.11 -6.42
N ARG A 19 -4.51 3.04 -5.93
CA ARG A 19 -4.05 4.34 -5.45
C ARG A 19 -3.02 4.21 -4.31
N ILE A 20 -3.27 3.32 -3.36
CA ILE A 20 -2.34 3.08 -2.25
C ILE A 20 -1.03 2.48 -2.78
N ALA A 21 -1.11 1.46 -3.63
CA ALA A 21 0.06 0.80 -4.22
C ALA A 21 0.91 1.77 -5.05
N ASP A 22 0.28 2.62 -5.85
CA ASP A 22 0.95 3.64 -6.64
C ASP A 22 1.65 4.70 -5.78
N TYR A 23 1.02 5.11 -4.67
CA TYR A 23 1.65 6.03 -3.72
C TYR A 23 2.89 5.40 -3.08
N ILE A 24 2.78 4.16 -2.58
CA ILE A 24 3.91 3.44 -1.97
C ILE A 24 5.04 3.30 -2.99
N ARG A 25 4.74 2.91 -4.24
CA ARG A 25 5.76 2.73 -5.28
C ARG A 25 6.49 4.03 -5.62
N ARG A 26 5.80 5.18 -5.59
CA ARG A 26 6.40 6.48 -5.88
C ARG A 26 7.20 7.05 -4.70
N ASN A 27 6.92 6.60 -3.48
CA ASN A 27 7.48 7.15 -2.25
C ASN A 27 8.04 6.06 -1.34
N ILE A 28 8.64 5.00 -1.91
CA ILE A 28 8.89 3.76 -1.18
C ILE A 28 9.81 3.96 0.03
N GLU A 29 10.82 4.83 -0.09
CA GLU A 29 11.74 5.18 1.00
C GLU A 29 11.02 5.84 2.18
N ALA A 30 9.99 6.66 1.92
CA ALA A 30 9.19 7.27 2.97
C ALA A 30 8.14 6.30 3.51
N ALA A 31 7.48 5.56 2.61
CA ALA A 31 6.34 4.70 2.92
C ALA A 31 6.69 3.57 3.90
N VAL A 32 7.92 3.05 3.88
CA VAL A 32 8.42 2.04 4.84
C VAL A 32 8.57 2.55 6.27
N TYR A 33 8.53 3.86 6.48
CA TYR A 33 8.54 4.46 7.81
C TYR A 33 7.19 5.05 8.22
N MET A 34 6.19 5.00 7.33
CA MET A 34 4.85 5.52 7.62
C MET A 34 4.06 4.52 8.44
N THR A 35 3.42 5.02 9.48
CA THR A 35 2.34 4.32 10.16
C THR A 35 1.14 4.12 9.22
N ILE A 36 0.25 3.17 9.55
CA ILE A 36 -1.00 2.97 8.82
C ILE A 36 -1.83 4.26 8.77
N GLU A 37 -1.81 5.06 9.85
CA GLU A 37 -2.53 6.32 9.92
C GLU A 37 -1.97 7.36 8.95
N GLU A 38 -0.65 7.52 8.91
CA GLU A 38 0.01 8.46 8.00
C GLU A 38 -0.21 8.04 6.55
N LEU A 39 -0.10 6.74 6.24
CA LEU A 39 -0.32 6.23 4.90
C LEU A 39 -1.80 6.39 4.48
N ALA A 40 -2.74 6.18 5.41
CA ALA A 40 -4.16 6.41 5.17
C ALA A 40 -4.43 7.90 4.86
N LYS A 41 -3.84 8.83 5.62
CA LYS A 41 -3.93 10.28 5.35
C LYS A 41 -3.32 10.65 4.00
N ALA A 42 -2.10 10.19 3.71
CA ALA A 42 -1.39 10.54 2.48
C ALA A 42 -2.06 9.99 1.21
N THR A 43 -2.73 8.85 1.32
CA THR A 43 -3.47 8.25 0.20
C THR A 43 -4.94 8.66 0.18
N TYR A 44 -5.42 9.42 1.16
CA TYR A 44 -6.83 9.78 1.35
C TYR A 44 -7.74 8.55 1.37
N THR A 45 -7.35 7.53 2.15
CA THR A 45 -8.04 6.24 2.33
C THR A 45 -8.31 5.93 3.81
N SER A 46 -9.04 4.85 4.07
CA SER A 46 -9.22 4.33 5.43
C SER A 46 -8.11 3.36 5.84
N HIS A 47 -7.84 3.27 7.14
CA HIS A 47 -6.95 2.27 7.74
C HIS A 47 -7.27 0.84 7.26
N SER A 48 -8.56 0.49 7.20
CA SER A 48 -9.01 -0.81 6.74
C SER A 48 -8.63 -1.10 5.28
N ALA A 49 -8.57 -0.08 4.42
CA ALA A 49 -8.12 -0.24 3.04
C ALA A 49 -6.63 -0.55 2.97
N ILE A 50 -5.80 0.14 3.75
CA ILE A 50 -4.37 -0.16 3.89
C ILE A 50 -4.16 -1.60 4.38
N ILE A 51 -4.86 -2.01 5.45
CA ILE A 51 -4.75 -3.36 6.02
C ILE A 51 -5.17 -4.43 5.01
N ARG A 52 -6.24 -4.22 4.25
CA ARG A 52 -6.68 -5.16 3.20
C ARG A 52 -5.62 -5.31 2.10
N LEU A 53 -5.03 -4.20 1.65
CA LEU A 53 -3.95 -4.23 0.67
C LEU A 53 -2.74 -5.02 1.20
N CYS A 54 -2.33 -4.74 2.44
CA CYS A 54 -1.21 -5.42 3.08
C CYS A 54 -1.45 -6.93 3.15
N LYS A 55 -2.62 -7.35 3.65
CA LYS A 55 -3.02 -8.76 3.71
C LYS A 55 -3.06 -9.42 2.33
N LYS A 56 -3.62 -8.74 1.32
CA LYS A 56 -3.70 -9.25 -0.07
C LYS A 56 -2.31 -9.53 -0.65
N ASN A 57 -1.33 -8.70 -0.32
CA ASN A 57 0.05 -8.85 -0.78
C ASN A 57 0.91 -9.70 0.17
N GLY A 58 0.36 -10.26 1.25
CA GLY A 58 1.16 -10.95 2.28
C GLY A 58 2.24 -10.05 2.89
N ILE A 59 1.95 -8.75 3.00
CA ILE A 59 2.77 -7.75 3.69
C ILE A 59 2.21 -7.67 5.12
N GLN A 60 3.01 -8.06 6.10
CA GLN A 60 2.55 -8.15 7.49
C GLN A 60 2.82 -6.86 8.27
N ARG A 61 3.82 -6.09 7.83
CA ARG A 61 4.14 -4.72 8.23
C ARG A 61 4.79 -3.99 7.06
N ILE A 62 4.47 -2.71 6.89
CA ILE A 62 5.18 -1.77 6.03
C ILE A 62 6.23 -1.09 6.91
#